data_AF-A0A841P264-F1
#
_entry.id   AF-A0A841P264-F1
#
_cell.length_a   1.000
_cell.length_b   1.000
_cell.length_c   1.000
_cell.angle_alpha   90.00
_cell.angle_beta   90.00
_cell.angle_gamma   90.00
#
_symmetry.space_group_name_H-M   'P 1'
#
loop_
_entity.id
_entity.type
_entity.pdbx_description
1 polymer ?
#
loop_
_entity_poly.entity_id
_entity_poly.type
_entity_poly.pdbx_seq_one_letter_code
_entity_poly.pdbx_strand_id
1 'polypeptide(L)'
;MKSAIVYASLGLVLFVSIGASAPPPPDIRPVRTVVAAASAEGEPISLTGHVRARTEENLAFRIDGRVISRKAVVGQVVQPGDIVPALYVAWFRISEPRPAEVAAAASRHHDPGGPMTLTRSSPGDSFSTAPNVRDQLKTPRTLP
;
A
#
# COMPACT_ATOMS: atom_id res chain seq x y z
N MET A 1 71.71 50.57 85.25
CA MET A 1 70.24 50.40 85.44
C MET A 1 69.45 50.44 84.13
N LYS A 2 69.92 51.13 83.06
CA LYS A 2 69.20 51.24 81.77
C LYS A 2 69.12 49.92 80.98
N SER A 3 70.13 49.06 81.06
CA SER A 3 70.18 47.77 80.36
C SER A 3 69.17 46.74 80.89
N ALA A 4 68.90 46.74 82.21
CA ALA A 4 67.93 45.84 82.82
C ALA A 4 66.50 46.09 82.32
N ILE A 5 66.16 47.36 82.05
CA ILE A 5 64.84 47.74 81.52
C ILE A 5 64.68 47.27 80.07
N VAL A 6 65.75 47.31 79.28
CA VAL A 6 65.74 46.83 77.88
C VAL A 6 65.56 45.31 77.80
N TYR A 7 66.21 44.56 78.69
CA TYR A 7 66.00 43.10 78.73
C TYR A 7 64.63 42.72 79.27
N ALA A 8 64.09 43.47 80.24
CA ALA A 8 62.74 43.25 80.75
C ALA A 8 61.66 43.53 79.69
N SER A 9 61.81 44.60 78.90
CA SER A 9 60.86 44.90 77.82
C SER A 9 60.96 43.90 76.68
N LEU A 10 62.18 43.45 76.32
CA LEU A 10 62.37 42.42 75.30
C LEU A 10 61.76 41.07 75.73
N GLY A 11 61.92 40.69 77.00
CA GLY A 11 61.30 39.50 77.56
C GLY A 11 59.77 39.58 77.53
N LEU A 12 59.20 40.75 77.83
CA LEU A 12 57.74 40.96 77.81
C LEU A 12 57.17 40.87 76.39
N VAL A 13 57.87 41.42 75.38
CA VAL A 13 57.44 41.37 73.98
C VAL A 13 57.48 39.94 73.42
N LEU A 14 58.50 39.17 73.78
CA LEU A 14 58.61 37.76 73.39
C LEU A 14 57.50 36.90 74.03
N PHE A 15 57.10 37.21 75.26
CA PHE A 15 56.05 36.45 75.96
C PHE A 15 54.65 36.71 75.37
N VAL A 16 54.37 37.93 74.91
CA VAL A 16 53.07 38.29 74.29
C VAL A 16 52.91 37.66 72.91
N SER A 17 54.00 37.45 72.16
CA SER A 17 53.93 36.94 70.80
C SER A 17 53.70 35.42 70.69
N ILE A 18 53.73 34.67 71.80
CA ILE A 18 53.67 33.19 71.79
C ILE A 18 52.25 32.62 71.95
N GLY A 19 51.24 33.49 72.12
CA GLY A 19 49.86 33.09 72.43
C GLY A 19 48.89 32.95 71.24
N ALA A 20 49.32 33.20 70.00
CA ALA A 20 48.42 33.14 68.84
C ALA A 20 48.31 31.70 68.30
N SER A 21 47.49 30.88 68.94
CA SER A 21 47.12 29.55 68.45
C SER A 21 46.06 29.68 67.35
N ALA A 22 46.35 29.13 66.17
CA ALA A 22 45.41 29.11 65.05
C ALA A 22 44.13 28.30 65.39
N PRO A 23 42.96 28.68 64.86
CA PRO A 23 41.72 27.95 65.09
C PRO A 23 41.83 26.49 64.61
N PRO A 24 41.23 25.52 65.34
CA PRO A 24 41.25 24.13 64.92
C PRO A 24 40.58 23.96 63.55
N PRO A 25 41.11 23.06 62.69
CA PRO A 25 40.47 22.75 61.42
C PRO A 25 39.03 22.26 61.64
N PRO A 26 38.09 22.63 60.74
CA PRO A 26 36.71 22.20 60.83
C PRO A 26 36.58 20.69 60.70
N ASP A 27 35.69 20.11 61.51
CA ASP A 27 35.41 18.67 61.53
C ASP A 27 34.76 18.20 60.22
N ILE A 28 35.37 17.21 59.56
CA ILE A 28 34.94 16.72 58.25
C ILE A 28 33.85 15.68 58.45
N ARG A 29 32.60 16.07 58.18
CA ARG A 29 31.44 15.18 58.25
C ARG A 29 31.48 14.15 57.10
N PRO A 30 31.64 12.85 57.37
CA PRO A 30 31.68 11.85 56.32
C PRO A 30 30.31 11.76 55.62
N VAL A 31 30.34 11.87 54.29
CA VAL A 31 29.15 11.71 53.43
C VAL A 31 29.26 10.40 52.66
N ARG A 32 28.14 9.69 52.57
CA ARG A 32 28.08 8.45 51.79
C ARG A 32 27.78 8.79 50.33
N THR A 33 28.71 8.47 49.44
CA THR A 33 28.55 8.63 47.99
C THR A 33 28.44 7.26 47.32
N VAL A 34 27.78 7.23 46.17
CA VAL A 34 27.73 6.07 45.29
C VAL A 34 27.99 6.59 43.88
N VAL A 35 28.86 5.90 43.13
CA VAL A 35 29.13 6.22 41.72
C VAL A 35 28.04 5.58 40.87
N ALA A 36 27.30 6.39 40.10
CA ALA A 36 26.30 5.87 39.18
C ALA A 36 27.00 5.12 38.03
N ALA A 37 26.74 3.82 37.93
CA ALA A 37 27.16 3.01 36.79
C ALA A 37 26.08 3.06 35.70
N ALA A 38 26.49 3.28 34.45
CA ALA A 38 25.58 3.14 33.32
C ALA A 38 25.25 1.66 33.12
N SER A 39 23.96 1.31 33.20
CA SER A 39 23.49 -0.02 32.78
C SER A 39 23.45 -0.04 31.25
N ALA A 40 24.05 -1.08 30.65
CA ALA A 40 24.03 -1.28 29.19
C ALA A 40 22.63 -1.67 28.67
N GLU A 41 21.78 -2.20 29.56
CA GLU A 41 20.44 -2.67 29.21
C GLU A 41 19.38 -1.92 30.01
N GLY A 42 18.34 -1.49 29.30
CA GLY A 42 17.14 -0.91 29.90
C GLY A 42 16.18 -1.98 30.41
N GLU A 43 15.22 -1.57 31.23
CA GLU A 43 14.19 -2.47 31.78
C GLU A 43 13.36 -3.09 30.64
N PRO A 44 13.16 -4.42 30.61
CA PRO A 44 12.30 -5.06 29.61
C PRO A 44 10.85 -4.61 29.80
N ILE A 45 10.34 -3.84 28.85
CA ILE A 45 8.93 -3.45 28.81
C ILE A 45 8.10 -4.51 28.09
N SER A 46 7.02 -4.96 28.72
CA SER A 46 6.04 -5.87 28.10
C SER A 46 4.85 -5.07 27.62
N LEU A 47 4.52 -5.17 26.33
CA LEU A 47 3.42 -4.46 25.70
C LEU A 47 2.42 -5.46 25.12
N THR A 48 1.14 -5.24 25.40
CA THR A 48 0.06 -6.03 24.80
C THR A 48 -0.20 -5.57 23.37
N GLY A 49 -0.35 -6.52 22.45
CA GLY A 49 -0.71 -6.27 21.07
C GLY A 49 -1.39 -7.46 20.42
N HIS A 50 -2.00 -7.24 19.26
CA HIS A 50 -2.60 -8.30 18.46
C HIS A 50 -1.74 -8.57 17.23
N VAL A 51 -1.45 -9.84 16.96
CA VAL A 51 -0.80 -10.26 15.72
C VAL A 51 -1.87 -10.46 14.65
N ARG A 52 -1.69 -9.81 13.50
CA ARG A 52 -2.54 -9.99 12.31
C ARG A 52 -1.70 -10.36 11.10
N ALA A 53 -2.33 -11.01 10.13
CA ALA A 53 -1.70 -11.25 8.84
C ALA A 53 -1.32 -9.91 8.20
N ARG A 54 -0.13 -9.85 7.58
CA ARG A 54 0.32 -8.67 6.85
C ARG A 54 -0.60 -8.34 5.67
N THR A 55 -1.13 -9.38 5.03
CA THR A 55 -2.05 -9.30 3.89
C THR A 55 -3.13 -10.35 4.10
N GLU A 56 -4.38 -9.93 3.99
CA GLU A 56 -5.56 -10.78 4.13
C GLU A 56 -6.39 -10.66 2.86
N GLU A 57 -6.51 -11.77 2.11
CA GLU A 57 -7.20 -11.80 0.83
C GLU A 57 -8.58 -12.42 0.99
N ASN A 58 -9.63 -11.63 0.72
CA ASN A 58 -11.00 -12.12 0.73
C ASN A 58 -11.41 -12.62 -0.66
N LEU A 59 -11.25 -13.92 -0.89
CA LEU A 59 -11.62 -14.59 -2.14
C LEU A 59 -13.15 -14.76 -2.23
N ALA A 60 -13.85 -13.70 -2.64
CA ALA A 60 -15.29 -13.69 -2.87
C ALA A 60 -15.64 -13.59 -4.36
N PHE A 61 -16.69 -14.31 -4.77
CA PHE A 61 -17.25 -14.17 -6.12
C PHE A 61 -18.05 -12.87 -6.23
N ARG A 62 -17.85 -12.14 -7.32
CA ARG A 62 -18.56 -10.88 -7.63
C ARG A 62 -19.73 -11.05 -8.61
N ILE A 63 -20.06 -12.29 -8.94
CA ILE A 63 -21.09 -12.65 -9.93
C ILE A 63 -21.97 -13.74 -9.34
N ASP A 64 -23.24 -13.71 -9.74
CA ASP A 64 -24.20 -14.72 -9.32
C ASP A 64 -23.91 -16.06 -10.03
N GLY A 65 -23.99 -17.15 -9.26
CA GLY A 65 -23.75 -18.48 -9.77
C GLY A 65 -23.89 -19.57 -8.70
N ARG A 66 -23.83 -20.83 -9.15
CA ARG A 66 -23.85 -22.01 -8.26
C ARG A 66 -22.43 -22.50 -8.03
N VAL A 67 -22.01 -22.69 -6.78
CA VAL A 67 -20.70 -23.29 -6.48
C VAL A 67 -20.70 -24.76 -6.91
N ILE A 68 -19.76 -25.13 -7.78
CA ILE A 68 -19.61 -26.49 -8.33
C ILE A 68 -18.65 -27.31 -7.47
N SER A 69 -17.57 -26.69 -6.99
CA SER A 69 -16.58 -27.38 -6.16
C SER A 69 -15.87 -26.44 -5.20
N ARG A 70 -15.44 -26.99 -4.06
CA ARG A 70 -14.53 -26.37 -3.10
C ARG A 70 -13.28 -27.23 -3.05
N LYS A 71 -12.22 -26.77 -3.68
CA LYS A 71 -10.97 -27.52 -3.86
C LYS A 71 -9.92 -27.22 -2.77
N ALA A 72 -10.11 -26.15 -2.01
CA ALA A 72 -9.25 -25.83 -0.86
C ALA A 72 -9.93 -26.17 0.47
N VAL A 73 -9.11 -26.62 1.42
CA VAL A 73 -9.50 -26.92 2.80
C VAL A 73 -8.86 -25.91 3.76
N VAL A 74 -9.48 -25.69 4.92
CA VAL A 74 -8.94 -24.84 5.97
C VAL A 74 -7.56 -25.35 6.42
N GLY A 75 -6.58 -24.45 6.48
CA GLY A 75 -5.19 -24.78 6.83
C GLY A 75 -4.33 -25.26 5.66
N GLN A 76 -4.90 -25.45 4.47
CA GLN A 76 -4.13 -25.76 3.27
C GLN A 76 -3.38 -24.51 2.77
N VAL A 77 -2.12 -24.68 2.38
CA VAL A 77 -1.35 -23.65 1.68
C VAL A 77 -1.82 -23.59 0.21
N VAL A 78 -2.11 -22.38 -0.27
CA VAL A 78 -2.53 -22.13 -1.66
C VAL A 78 -1.53 -21.22 -2.34
N GLN A 79 -1.25 -21.47 -3.62
CA GLN A 79 -0.35 -20.68 -4.44
C GLN A 79 -1.11 -19.86 -5.48
N PRO A 80 -0.51 -18.79 -6.03
CA PRO A 80 -1.08 -18.06 -7.15
C PRO A 80 -1.38 -19.00 -8.32
N GLY A 81 -2.62 -18.95 -8.82
CA GLY A 81 -3.09 -19.81 -9.90
C GLY A 81 -3.86 -21.05 -9.44
N ASP A 82 -3.84 -21.38 -8.15
CA ASP A 82 -4.63 -22.49 -7.62
C ASP A 82 -6.12 -22.16 -7.63
N ILE A 83 -6.93 -23.12 -8.09
CA ILE A 83 -8.38 -23.01 -8.05
C ILE A 83 -8.85 -23.38 -6.63
N VAL A 84 -9.31 -22.38 -5.88
CA VAL A 84 -9.78 -22.55 -4.49
C VAL A 84 -11.27 -22.97 -4.49
N PRO A 85 -12.19 -22.19 -5.09
CA PRO A 85 -13.53 -22.67 -5.48
C PRO A 85 -13.82 -22.53 -6.99
N ALA A 86 -14.71 -23.38 -7.51
CA ALA A 86 -15.23 -23.26 -8.87
C ALA A 86 -16.73 -22.89 -8.87
N LEU A 87 -17.12 -21.93 -9.71
CA LEU A 87 -18.48 -21.40 -9.82
C LEU A 87 -19.07 -21.66 -11.22
N TYR A 88 -20.34 -22.07 -11.26
CA TYR A 88 -21.13 -22.18 -12.49
C TYR A 88 -21.97 -20.93 -12.70
N VAL A 89 -21.79 -20.28 -13.84
CA VAL A 89 -22.58 -19.12 -14.25
C VAL A 89 -23.41 -19.47 -15.48
N ALA A 90 -24.75 -19.40 -15.35
CA ALA A 90 -25.67 -19.85 -16.40
C ALA A 90 -25.75 -18.87 -17.58
N TRP A 91 -25.64 -17.57 -17.32
CA TRP A 91 -25.78 -16.52 -18.33
C TRP A 91 -24.52 -16.37 -19.20
N PHE A 92 -23.33 -16.65 -18.68
CA PHE A 92 -22.06 -16.45 -19.41
C PHE A 92 -21.97 -17.28 -20.70
N ARG A 93 -22.47 -18.53 -20.66
CA ARG A 93 -22.44 -19.43 -21.83
C ARG A 93 -23.35 -18.97 -22.98
N ILE A 94 -24.31 -18.09 -22.71
CA ILE A 94 -25.25 -17.58 -23.71
C ILE A 94 -24.72 -16.29 -24.35
N SER A 95 -23.72 -15.63 -23.75
CA SER A 95 -23.25 -14.31 -24.14
C SER A 95 -21.97 -14.29 -25.00
N GLU A 96 -21.36 -15.44 -25.29
CA GLU A 96 -20.18 -15.48 -26.17
C GLU A 96 -20.58 -15.21 -27.63
N PRO A 97 -20.13 -14.09 -28.25
CA PRO A 97 -20.34 -13.89 -29.67
C PRO A 97 -19.56 -14.94 -30.45
N ARG A 98 -20.18 -15.55 -31.46
CA ARG A 98 -19.51 -16.55 -32.30
C ARG A 98 -18.22 -15.96 -32.89
N PRO A 99 -17.09 -16.69 -32.93
CA PRO A 99 -15.83 -16.16 -33.47
C PRO A 99 -15.97 -15.57 -34.88
N ALA A 100 -16.87 -16.13 -35.70
CA ALA A 100 -17.19 -15.63 -37.03
C ALA A 100 -17.87 -14.24 -37.01
N GLU A 101 -18.70 -13.95 -36.01
CA GLU A 101 -19.38 -12.67 -35.83
C GLU A 101 -18.39 -11.58 -35.36
N VAL A 102 -17.48 -11.95 -34.45
CA VAL A 102 -16.39 -11.07 -34.01
C VAL A 102 -15.44 -10.76 -35.16
N ALA A 103 -15.07 -11.76 -35.97
CA ALA A 103 -14.25 -11.56 -37.16
C ALA A 103 -14.95 -10.66 -38.19
N ALA A 104 -16.24 -10.88 -38.45
CA ALA A 104 -17.02 -10.05 -39.36
C ALA A 104 -17.19 -8.60 -38.86
N ALA A 105 -17.32 -8.39 -37.54
CA ALA A 105 -17.36 -7.06 -36.94
C ALA A 105 -15.99 -6.35 -36.99
N ALA A 106 -14.90 -7.08 -36.76
CA ALA A 106 -13.54 -6.54 -36.87
C ALA A 106 -13.23 -6.07 -38.30
N SER A 107 -13.68 -6.81 -39.32
CA SER A 107 -13.52 -6.41 -40.73
C SER A 107 -14.33 -5.15 -41.09
N ARG A 108 -15.44 -4.87 -40.43
CA ARG A 108 -16.23 -3.63 -40.66
C ARG A 108 -15.58 -2.40 -40.05
N HIS A 109 -14.78 -2.56 -39.00
CA HIS A 109 -14.06 -1.46 -38.34
C HIS A 109 -12.62 -1.29 -38.81
N HIS A 110 -12.05 -2.27 -39.52
CA HIS A 110 -10.80 -2.09 -40.23
C HIS A 110 -11.05 -1.25 -41.49
N ASP A 111 -11.15 0.07 -41.29
CA ASP A 111 -11.00 1.07 -42.35
C ASP A 111 -9.51 1.42 -42.45
N PRO A 112 -8.71 0.76 -43.31
CA PRO A 112 -7.42 1.31 -43.65
C PRO A 112 -7.72 2.58 -44.43
N GLY A 113 -7.29 3.75 -43.93
CA GLY A 113 -7.48 5.05 -44.58
C GLY A 113 -6.88 5.12 -45.99
N GLY A 114 -7.52 4.43 -46.93
CA GLY A 114 -7.27 4.47 -48.35
C GLY A 114 -8.03 5.65 -48.94
N PRO A 115 -7.53 6.23 -50.05
CA PRO A 115 -8.08 7.47 -50.58
C PRO A 115 -9.56 7.28 -50.92
N MET A 116 -10.39 8.11 -50.31
CA MET A 116 -11.81 8.24 -50.55
C MET A 116 -12.03 8.56 -52.03
N THR A 117 -12.12 7.51 -52.85
CA THR A 117 -12.31 7.65 -54.29
C THR A 117 -13.81 7.80 -54.48
N LEU A 118 -14.27 9.05 -54.44
CA LEU A 118 -15.58 9.44 -54.94
C LEU A 118 -15.59 9.12 -56.44
N THR A 119 -16.00 7.91 -56.81
CA THR A 119 -16.34 7.60 -58.19
C THR A 119 -17.55 8.42 -58.56
N ARG A 120 -17.31 9.57 -59.21
CA ARG A 120 -18.33 10.33 -59.91
C ARG A 120 -18.93 9.41 -60.98
N SER A 121 -20.08 8.84 -60.69
CA SER A 121 -20.92 8.21 -61.72
C SER A 121 -21.16 9.23 -62.82
N SER A 122 -20.75 8.88 -64.04
CA SER A 122 -20.96 9.68 -65.24
C SER A 122 -22.43 10.09 -65.38
N PRO A 123 -22.75 11.37 -65.60
CA PRO A 123 -24.12 11.80 -65.87
C PRO A 123 -24.45 11.46 -67.31
N GLY A 124 -25.13 10.32 -67.50
CA GLY A 124 -25.55 9.84 -68.80
C GLY A 124 -25.33 8.34 -68.86
N ASP A 125 -26.30 7.59 -68.35
CA ASP A 125 -27.01 6.61 -69.16
C ASP A 125 -28.02 5.84 -68.30
N SER A 126 -29.27 5.90 -68.75
CA SER A 126 -30.36 4.98 -68.47
C SER A 126 -30.84 4.83 -67.01
N PHE A 127 -31.89 5.58 -66.71
CA PHE A 127 -33.02 5.06 -65.93
C PHE A 127 -33.41 3.68 -66.48
N SER A 128 -32.98 2.60 -65.81
CA SER A 128 -33.57 1.29 -66.00
C SER A 128 -34.90 1.28 -65.24
N THR A 129 -35.97 1.47 -66.00
CA THR A 129 -37.36 1.29 -65.58
C THR A 129 -37.53 -0.08 -64.92
N ALA A 130 -37.94 -0.08 -63.65
CA ALA A 130 -38.50 -1.26 -63.00
C ALA A 130 -39.62 -1.85 -63.88
N PRO A 131 -39.72 -3.19 -64.05
CA PRO A 131 -40.77 -3.79 -64.85
C PRO A 131 -42.14 -3.39 -64.29
N ASN A 132 -42.98 -2.92 -65.21
CA ASN A 132 -44.30 -2.37 -64.99
C ASN A 132 -45.22 -3.40 -64.29
N VAL A 133 -45.75 -3.03 -63.12
CA VAL A 133 -46.66 -3.87 -62.30
C VAL A 133 -48.00 -4.17 -63.01
N ARG A 134 -48.30 -3.54 -64.14
CA ARG A 134 -49.48 -3.86 -64.97
C ARG A 134 -49.37 -5.16 -65.76
N ASP A 135 -48.18 -5.70 -66.01
CA ASP A 135 -48.02 -6.94 -66.80
C ASP A 135 -48.22 -8.23 -65.97
N GLN A 136 -48.37 -8.15 -64.65
CA GLN A 136 -48.62 -9.34 -63.81
C GLN A 136 -50.11 -9.74 -63.70
N LEU A 137 -51.05 -8.96 -64.23
CA LEU A 137 -52.48 -9.27 -64.14
C LEU A 137 -53.01 -10.18 -65.26
N LYS A 138 -52.13 -10.77 -66.08
CA LYS A 138 -52.56 -11.59 -67.23
C LYS A 138 -52.05 -13.03 -67.21
N THR A 139 -52.16 -13.70 -66.06
CA THR A 139 -52.09 -15.18 -66.01
C THR A 139 -53.49 -15.73 -65.71
N PRO A 140 -54.11 -16.53 -66.60
CA PRO A 140 -55.38 -17.17 -66.31
C PRO A 140 -55.20 -18.21 -65.20
N ARG A 141 -56.00 -18.09 -64.14
CA ARG A 141 -56.23 -19.18 -63.17
C ARG A 141 -56.88 -20.33 -63.94
N THR A 142 -56.16 -21.42 -64.13
CA THR A 142 -56.73 -22.69 -64.57
C THR A 142 -56.57 -23.70 -63.43
N LEU A 143 -57.70 -24.00 -62.77
CA LEU A 143 -58.00 -25.27 -62.11
C LEU A 143 -58.96 -26.01 -63.07
N PRO A 144 -59.12 -27.34 -63.03
CA PRO A 144 -58.75 -28.31 -61.99
C PRO A 144 -57.49 -29.14 -62.28
#